data_AF-A0A7S0WLP0-F1
#
_entry.id   AF-A0A7S0WLP0-F1
#
_cell.length_a   1.000
_cell.length_b   1.000
_cell.length_c   1.000
_cell.angle_alpha   90.00
_cell.angle_beta   90.00
_cell.angle_gamma   90.00
#
_symmetry.space_group_name_H-M   'P 1'
#
loop_
_entity.id
_entity.type
_entity.pdbx_description
1 polymer ?
#
loop_
_entity_poly.entity_id
_entity_poly.type
_entity_poly.pdbx_seq_one_letter_code
_entity_poly.pdbx_strand_id
1 'polypeptide(L)'
;MFKRQKKSNMELHSQRCDFLIKLQVAREMKGEEKLYFPHNLDFRGRAYTMHAHLNHIGSDLCRGLLRFHEKKKLGERGLRWMHIQCATLFANGADKLPMDERVKFIQDNIEAVRASAQDPLAKGAWWQDAEEPWQCLATCIELDKALELPDPTEFMSNLPVHQDGSCNGLQHYAALGRDFHGGEAVNLVPAERGADVYTGIANVLKRIVAEDIKMIDSELEEDVATAKLAMAVAPHIDRKLVKQTVMTSVYGVTFIGAREQIYSRLKERDAMEDNEQLRYRVSNYAARRTLDALNNMFSNARDVMAWLAEC
;
A
#
# COMPACT_ATOMS: atom_id res chain seq x y z
N MET A 1 1.65 32.11 -4.16
CA MET A 1 2.66 31.69 -3.15
C MET A 1 2.11 31.72 -1.72
N PHE A 2 1.64 32.86 -1.20
CA PHE A 2 1.13 33.01 0.18
C PHE A 2 0.01 32.03 0.59
N LYS A 3 -0.99 31.81 -0.27
CA LYS A 3 -2.09 30.85 -0.01
C LYS A 3 -1.59 29.39 0.10
N ARG A 4 -0.58 29.00 -0.69
CA ARG A 4 0.02 27.64 -0.67
C ARG A 4 0.79 27.41 0.62
N GLN A 5 1.59 28.39 1.05
CA GLN A 5 2.32 28.34 2.32
C GLN A 5 1.36 28.30 3.51
N LYS A 6 0.32 29.14 3.52
CA LYS A 6 -0.71 29.12 4.58
C LYS A 6 -1.41 27.76 4.67
N LYS A 7 -1.78 27.17 3.51
CA LYS A 7 -2.36 25.82 3.46
C LYS A 7 -1.40 24.77 4.04
N SER A 8 -0.15 24.75 3.58
CA SER A 8 0.88 23.83 4.08
C SER A 8 1.08 23.94 5.59
N ASN A 9 1.12 25.16 6.14
CA ASN A 9 1.27 25.37 7.57
C ASN A 9 0.07 24.85 8.37
N MET A 10 -1.15 25.02 7.87
CA MET A 10 -2.36 24.49 8.50
C MET A 10 -2.38 22.96 8.47
N GLU A 11 -1.96 22.34 7.35
CA GLU A 11 -1.85 20.88 7.22
C GLU A 11 -0.81 20.31 8.19
N LEU A 12 0.39 20.91 8.26
CA LEU A 12 1.43 20.50 9.21
C LEU A 12 0.99 20.67 10.67
N HIS A 13 0.28 21.76 10.98
CA HIS A 13 -0.27 21.96 12.32
C HIS A 13 -1.29 20.87 12.68
N SER A 14 -2.21 20.55 11.77
CA SER A 14 -3.20 19.48 11.97
C SER A 14 -2.54 18.11 12.15
N GLN A 15 -1.57 17.75 11.32
CA GLN A 15 -0.80 16.50 11.45
C GLN A 15 -0.04 16.41 12.77
N ARG A 16 0.58 17.53 13.21
CA ARG A 16 1.27 17.58 14.49
C ARG A 16 0.31 17.39 15.66
N CYS A 17 -0.87 18.02 15.64
CA CYS A 17 -1.88 17.85 16.68
C CYS A 17 -2.36 16.40 16.76
N ASP A 18 -2.69 15.78 15.61
CA ASP A 18 -3.09 14.36 15.55
C ASP A 18 -2.00 13.43 16.12
N PHE A 19 -0.74 13.65 15.72
CA PHE A 19 0.41 12.90 16.23
C PHE A 19 0.58 13.04 17.75
N LEU A 20 0.47 14.27 18.28
CA LEU A 20 0.62 14.54 19.71
C LEU A 20 -0.49 13.89 20.53
N ILE A 21 -1.74 13.91 20.04
CA ILE A 21 -2.87 13.26 20.72
C ILE A 21 -2.64 11.74 20.78
N LYS A 22 -2.23 11.11 19.67
CA LYS A 22 -1.90 9.68 19.63
C LYS A 22 -0.82 9.31 20.65
N LEU A 23 0.26 10.11 20.72
CA LEU A 23 1.34 9.89 21.69
C LEU A 23 0.89 10.13 23.13
N GLN A 24 0.05 11.14 23.37
CA GLN A 24 -0.47 11.40 24.71
C GLN A 24 -1.28 10.21 25.21
N VAL A 25 -2.23 9.71 24.41
CA VAL A 25 -3.02 8.53 24.76
C VAL A 25 -2.10 7.32 24.99
N ALA A 26 -1.09 7.10 24.13
CA ALA A 26 -0.13 6.01 24.34
C ALA A 26 0.67 6.14 25.65
N ARG A 27 1.01 7.36 26.07
CA ARG A 27 1.71 7.62 27.34
C ARG A 27 0.82 7.38 28.55
N GLU A 28 -0.43 7.84 28.49
CA GLU A 28 -1.41 7.62 29.55
C GLU A 28 -1.69 6.13 29.74
N MET A 29 -1.83 5.39 28.64
CA MET A 29 -2.08 3.95 28.66
C MET A 29 -0.84 3.09 28.97
N LYS A 30 0.37 3.67 29.05
CA LYS A 30 1.62 2.92 29.25
C LYS A 30 1.65 2.15 30.58
N GLY A 31 0.98 2.66 31.60
CA GLY A 31 0.91 2.04 32.93
C GLY A 31 -0.15 0.95 33.06
N GLU A 32 -1.06 0.85 32.10
CA GLU A 32 -2.13 -0.14 32.11
C GLU A 32 -1.58 -1.53 31.77
N GLU A 33 -2.06 -2.57 32.45
CA GLU A 33 -1.63 -3.95 32.22
C GLU A 33 -1.96 -4.43 30.80
N LYS A 34 -3.17 -4.11 30.33
CA LYS A 34 -3.69 -4.48 29.02
C LYS A 34 -4.79 -3.54 28.57
N LEU A 35 -4.91 -3.40 27.25
CA LEU A 35 -5.94 -2.59 26.59
C LEU A 35 -6.86 -3.50 25.79
N TYR A 36 -8.14 -3.16 25.77
CA TYR A 36 -9.14 -3.82 24.93
C TYR A 36 -9.74 -2.81 23.96
N PHE A 37 -9.86 -3.21 22.68
CA PHE A 37 -10.48 -2.40 21.65
C PHE A 37 -11.87 -2.96 21.31
N PRO A 38 -12.95 -2.47 21.92
CA PRO A 38 -14.30 -2.79 21.47
C PRO A 38 -14.51 -2.30 20.05
N HIS A 39 -15.18 -3.12 19.25
CA HIS A 39 -15.47 -2.86 17.85
C HIS A 39 -16.94 -2.55 17.64
N ASN A 40 -17.22 -1.67 16.68
CA ASN A 40 -18.54 -1.41 16.13
C ASN A 40 -18.56 -1.77 14.64
N LEU A 41 -19.73 -2.04 14.07
CA LEU A 41 -19.89 -2.39 12.66
C LEU A 41 -20.50 -1.22 11.88
N ASP A 42 -20.02 -0.99 10.66
CA ASP A 42 -20.74 -0.13 9.71
C ASP A 42 -21.96 -0.85 9.12
N PHE A 43 -22.76 -0.14 8.32
CA PHE A 43 -23.96 -0.70 7.68
C PHE A 43 -23.68 -1.87 6.71
N ARG A 44 -22.41 -2.07 6.32
CA ARG A 44 -21.95 -3.17 5.45
C ARG A 44 -21.38 -4.33 6.25
N GLY A 45 -21.31 -4.21 7.58
CA GLY A 45 -20.75 -5.21 8.48
C GLY A 45 -19.23 -5.13 8.68
N ARG A 46 -18.54 -4.08 8.19
CA ARG A 46 -17.09 -3.91 8.46
C ARG A 46 -16.86 -3.45 9.89
N ALA A 47 -15.94 -4.10 10.58
CA ALA A 47 -15.59 -3.79 11.96
C ALA A 47 -14.59 -2.63 12.06
N TYR A 48 -14.88 -1.70 12.97
CA TYR A 48 -14.05 -0.54 13.29
C TYR A 48 -13.88 -0.44 14.80
N THR A 49 -12.70 -0.05 15.25
CA THR A 49 -12.44 0.21 16.68
C THR A 49 -13.22 1.44 17.12
N MET A 50 -13.88 1.39 18.28
CA MET A 50 -14.59 2.58 18.81
C MET A 50 -13.63 3.68 19.29
N HIS A 51 -12.37 3.34 19.58
CA HIS A 51 -11.35 4.29 20.02
C HIS A 51 -10.81 5.10 18.83
N ALA A 52 -10.97 6.42 18.87
CA ALA A 52 -10.68 7.28 17.72
C ALA A 52 -9.17 7.55 17.50
N HIS A 53 -8.39 7.70 18.57
CA HIS A 53 -7.02 8.21 18.47
C HIS A 53 -5.95 7.10 18.35
N LEU A 54 -5.79 6.30 19.40
CA LEU A 54 -4.87 5.15 19.43
C LEU A 54 -5.66 3.87 19.20
N ASN A 55 -5.42 3.22 18.06
CA ASN A 55 -5.99 1.91 17.72
C ASN A 55 -5.14 1.23 16.64
N HIS A 56 -5.34 -0.08 16.45
CA HIS A 56 -4.56 -0.89 15.52
C HIS A 56 -4.97 -0.75 14.04
N ILE A 57 -6.08 -0.05 13.74
CA ILE A 57 -6.52 0.24 12.36
C ILE A 57 -5.80 1.49 11.82
N GLY A 58 -5.32 2.36 12.71
CA GLY A 58 -4.70 3.65 12.41
C GLY A 58 -3.37 3.57 11.65
N SER A 59 -2.65 4.70 11.67
CA SER A 59 -1.37 4.90 10.97
C SER A 59 -0.27 3.96 11.46
N ASP A 60 0.81 3.84 10.66
CA ASP A 60 2.04 3.10 10.98
C ASP A 60 2.50 3.29 12.43
N LEU A 61 2.57 4.53 12.91
CA LEU A 61 2.91 4.84 14.30
C LEU A 61 2.02 4.09 15.32
N CYS A 62 0.70 4.10 15.13
CA CYS A 62 -0.23 3.44 16.06
C CYS A 62 0.00 1.92 16.05
N ARG A 63 0.23 1.34 14.87
CA ARG A 63 0.50 -0.10 14.72
C ARG A 63 1.85 -0.50 15.31
N GLY A 64 2.89 0.32 15.10
CA GLY A 64 4.22 0.10 15.67
C GLY A 64 4.28 0.25 17.20
N LEU A 65 3.35 1.02 17.79
CA LEU A 65 3.23 1.17 19.24
C LEU A 65 2.50 -0.01 19.91
N LEU A 66 1.48 -0.56 19.25
CA LEU A 66 0.59 -1.56 19.82
C LEU A 66 1.13 -2.98 19.62
N ARG A 67 1.01 -3.82 20.66
CA ARG A 67 1.40 -5.24 20.65
C ARG A 67 0.33 -6.05 21.36
N PHE A 68 0.33 -7.36 21.17
CA PHE A 68 -0.53 -8.24 21.97
C PHE A 68 -0.09 -8.20 23.44
N HIS A 69 -1.04 -8.37 24.37
CA HIS A 69 -0.71 -8.52 25.78
C HIS A 69 -0.12 -9.90 26.06
N GLU A 70 -0.80 -10.95 25.57
CA GLU A 70 -0.35 -12.33 25.72
C GLU A 70 0.80 -12.65 24.75
N LYS A 71 1.90 -13.14 25.30
CA LYS A 71 3.07 -13.59 24.53
C LYS A 71 2.91 -15.05 24.11
N LYS A 72 3.45 -15.38 22.94
CA LYS A 72 3.55 -16.75 22.45
C LYS A 72 4.99 -17.04 22.02
N LYS A 73 5.42 -18.28 22.27
CA LYS A 73 6.72 -18.77 21.81
C LYS A 73 6.76 -18.73 20.28
N LEU A 74 7.84 -18.22 19.71
CA LEU A 74 8.01 -18.14 18.25
C LEU A 74 8.00 -19.54 17.62
N GLY A 75 8.82 -20.45 18.12
CA GLY A 75 9.16 -21.68 17.41
C GLY A 75 9.82 -21.39 16.06
N GLU A 76 10.14 -22.45 15.31
CA GLU A 76 10.76 -22.33 13.98
C GLU A 76 9.90 -21.52 13.00
N ARG A 77 8.59 -21.82 12.97
CA ARG A 77 7.66 -21.16 12.06
C ARG A 77 7.43 -19.69 12.43
N GLY A 78 7.31 -19.36 13.72
CA GLY A 78 7.12 -17.98 14.15
C GLY A 78 8.36 -17.14 13.84
N LEU A 79 9.56 -17.68 14.06
CA LEU A 79 10.80 -16.99 13.69
C LEU A 79 10.87 -16.76 12.18
N ARG A 80 10.53 -17.75 11.35
CA ARG A 80 10.42 -17.59 9.89
C ARG A 80 9.44 -16.48 9.51
N TRP A 81 8.26 -16.44 10.14
CA TRP A 81 7.26 -15.40 9.88
C TRP A 81 7.69 -14.01 10.34
N MET A 82 8.49 -13.89 11.40
CA MET A 82 9.07 -12.61 11.82
C MET A 82 10.04 -12.05 10.77
N HIS A 83 10.85 -12.90 10.14
CA HIS A 83 11.69 -12.47 9.01
C HIS A 83 10.83 -12.02 7.82
N ILE A 84 9.79 -12.77 7.48
CA ILE A 84 8.86 -12.40 6.39
C ILE A 84 8.14 -11.08 6.69
N GLN A 85 7.71 -10.87 7.93
CA GLN A 85 7.08 -9.64 8.39
C GLN A 85 8.03 -8.46 8.23
N CYS A 86 9.29 -8.60 8.69
CA CYS A 86 10.31 -7.56 8.58
C CYS A 86 10.58 -7.20 7.10
N ALA A 87 10.75 -8.20 6.23
CA ALA A 87 10.92 -7.97 4.79
C ALA A 87 9.71 -7.27 4.15
N THR A 88 8.50 -7.65 4.57
CA THR A 88 7.27 -7.08 4.03
C THR A 88 7.08 -5.62 4.46
N LEU A 89 7.42 -5.28 5.71
CA LEU A 89 7.36 -3.92 6.24
C LEU A 89 8.47 -3.02 5.67
N PHE A 90 9.67 -3.57 5.45
CA PHE A 90 10.75 -2.88 4.77
C PHE A 90 10.38 -2.52 3.33
N ALA A 91 9.64 -3.41 2.66
CA ALA A 91 9.20 -3.24 1.28
C ALA A 91 10.38 -3.06 0.30
N ASN A 92 10.35 -2.05 -0.56
CA ASN A 92 11.42 -1.76 -1.54
C ASN A 92 11.79 -2.94 -2.46
N GLY A 93 10.79 -3.78 -2.80
CA GLY A 93 10.96 -4.97 -3.63
C GLY A 93 11.11 -6.27 -2.83
N ALA A 94 11.49 -6.20 -1.55
CA ALA A 94 11.55 -7.36 -0.67
C ALA A 94 10.15 -7.99 -0.49
N ASP A 95 9.10 -7.16 -0.42
CA ASP A 95 7.69 -7.59 -0.35
C ASP A 95 7.18 -8.28 -1.63
N LYS A 96 7.98 -8.30 -2.71
CA LYS A 96 7.69 -8.96 -3.99
C LYS A 96 8.46 -10.25 -4.21
N LEU A 97 9.37 -10.57 -3.30
CA LEU A 97 10.11 -11.82 -3.33
C LEU A 97 9.21 -12.99 -2.88
N PRO A 98 9.46 -14.22 -3.36
CA PRO A 98 8.94 -15.44 -2.76
C PRO A 98 9.25 -15.50 -1.25
N MET A 99 8.44 -16.26 -0.50
CA MET A 99 8.50 -16.25 0.98
C MET A 99 9.87 -16.66 1.53
N ASP A 100 10.54 -17.64 0.92
CA ASP A 100 11.87 -18.07 1.37
C ASP A 100 12.97 -17.05 1.03
N GLU A 101 12.84 -16.37 -0.10
CA GLU A 101 13.75 -15.28 -0.47
C GLU A 101 13.59 -14.06 0.45
N ARG A 102 12.39 -13.80 1.00
CA ARG A 102 12.18 -12.78 2.05
C ARG A 102 12.92 -13.11 3.33
N VAL A 103 12.89 -14.39 3.73
CA VAL A 103 13.64 -14.86 4.91
C VAL A 103 15.13 -14.63 4.69
N LYS A 104 15.64 -15.06 3.53
CA LYS A 104 17.03 -14.85 3.17
C LYS A 104 17.41 -13.37 3.13
N PHE A 105 16.58 -12.50 2.57
CA PHE A 105 16.82 -11.06 2.54
C PHE A 105 17.07 -10.47 3.95
N ILE A 106 16.28 -10.88 4.94
CA ILE A 106 16.48 -10.42 6.33
C ILE A 106 17.70 -11.07 6.98
N GLN A 107 17.97 -12.35 6.70
CA GLN A 107 19.17 -13.02 7.20
C GLN A 107 20.45 -12.36 6.64
N ASP A 108 20.46 -12.00 5.36
CA ASP A 108 21.59 -11.32 4.72
C ASP A 108 21.78 -9.89 5.25
N ASN A 109 20.72 -9.27 5.80
CA ASN A 109 20.74 -7.93 6.39
C ASN A 109 20.64 -7.93 7.92
N ILE A 110 20.90 -9.06 8.59
CA ILE A 110 20.60 -9.23 10.01
C ILE A 110 21.35 -8.23 10.90
N GLU A 111 22.59 -7.89 10.55
CA GLU A 111 23.39 -6.91 11.29
C GLU A 111 22.79 -5.50 11.19
N ALA A 112 22.21 -5.12 10.05
CA ALA A 112 21.52 -3.85 9.88
C ALA A 112 20.20 -3.80 10.69
N VAL A 113 19.51 -4.93 10.78
CA VAL A 113 18.31 -5.11 11.62
C VAL A 113 18.67 -4.92 13.10
N ARG A 114 19.74 -5.58 13.58
CA ARG A 114 20.22 -5.45 14.96
C ARG A 114 20.72 -4.04 15.26
N ALA A 115 21.52 -3.45 14.38
CA ALA A 115 21.99 -2.07 14.53
C ALA A 115 20.82 -1.07 14.63
N SER A 116 19.77 -1.27 13.82
CA SER A 116 18.54 -0.45 13.87
C SER A 116 17.79 -0.59 15.20
N ALA A 117 17.81 -1.76 15.83
CA ALA A 117 17.20 -1.97 17.14
C ALA A 117 18.01 -1.33 18.27
N GLN A 118 19.34 -1.40 18.20
CA GLN A 118 20.27 -0.97 19.24
C GLN A 118 20.48 0.55 19.26
N ASP A 119 20.57 1.19 18.08
CA ASP A 119 20.59 2.65 17.94
C ASP A 119 19.60 3.12 16.85
N PRO A 120 18.30 3.21 17.18
CA PRO A 120 17.27 3.61 16.21
C PRO A 120 17.44 5.03 15.66
N LEU A 121 18.18 5.88 16.35
CA LEU A 121 18.39 7.29 15.99
C LEU A 121 19.69 7.53 15.23
N ALA A 122 20.49 6.47 15.00
CA ALA A 122 21.69 6.54 14.18
C ALA A 122 21.40 7.15 12.80
N LYS A 123 22.35 7.92 12.30
CA LYS A 123 22.26 8.49 10.94
C LYS A 123 22.28 7.36 9.92
N GLY A 124 21.21 7.24 9.12
CA GLY A 124 21.08 6.17 8.14
C GLY A 124 20.71 4.82 8.74
N ALA A 125 20.04 4.81 9.91
CA ALA A 125 19.50 3.59 10.49
C ALA A 125 18.56 2.90 9.48
N TRP A 126 18.83 1.63 9.18
CA TRP A 126 18.23 0.88 8.08
C TRP A 126 16.70 0.89 8.09
N TRP A 127 16.07 0.85 9.27
CA TRP A 127 14.62 0.90 9.40
C TRP A 127 13.97 2.18 8.85
N GLN A 128 14.71 3.29 8.75
CA GLN A 128 14.18 4.58 8.27
C GLN A 128 13.86 4.56 6.77
N ASP A 129 14.45 3.64 6.01
CA ASP A 129 14.22 3.47 4.57
C ASP A 129 13.00 2.57 4.25
N ALA A 130 12.36 2.00 5.27
CA ALA A 130 11.19 1.13 5.12
C ALA A 130 9.93 1.92 4.71
N GLU A 131 9.01 1.27 3.97
CA GLU A 131 7.69 1.86 3.64
C GLU A 131 6.81 2.03 4.89
N GLU A 132 6.92 1.10 5.86
CA GLU A 132 6.23 1.15 7.16
C GLU A 132 7.26 1.21 8.31
N PRO A 133 7.88 2.37 8.54
CA PRO A 133 9.11 2.48 9.33
C PRO A 133 8.93 2.15 10.82
N TRP A 134 7.86 2.60 11.47
CA TRP A 134 7.67 2.33 12.90
C TRP A 134 7.35 0.87 13.19
N GLN A 135 6.54 0.22 12.34
CA GLN A 135 6.33 -1.22 12.43
C GLN A 135 7.61 -2.00 12.11
N CYS A 136 8.40 -1.55 11.12
CA CYS A 136 9.68 -2.18 10.80
C CYS A 136 10.64 -2.12 11.99
N LEU A 137 10.79 -0.95 12.62
CA LEU A 137 11.60 -0.78 13.83
C LEU A 137 11.11 -1.67 14.98
N ALA A 138 9.79 -1.74 15.21
CA ALA A 138 9.22 -2.62 16.23
C ALA A 138 9.59 -4.10 15.96
N THR A 139 9.61 -4.51 14.69
CA THR A 139 10.04 -5.86 14.27
C THR A 139 11.54 -6.06 14.44
N CYS A 140 12.37 -5.06 14.12
CA CYS A 140 13.82 -5.13 14.36
C CYS A 140 14.14 -5.32 15.84
N ILE A 141 13.47 -4.57 16.73
CA ILE A 141 13.63 -4.69 18.18
C ILE A 141 13.20 -6.08 18.67
N GLU A 142 12.12 -6.62 18.13
CA GLU A 142 11.62 -7.94 18.50
C GLU A 142 12.59 -9.05 18.04
N LEU A 143 13.16 -8.93 16.83
CA LEU A 143 14.16 -9.85 16.28
C LEU A 143 15.49 -9.79 17.05
N ASP A 144 16.02 -8.60 17.35
CA ASP A 144 17.28 -8.47 18.10
C ASP A 144 17.19 -9.14 19.47
N LYS A 145 16.09 -8.94 20.20
CA LYS A 145 15.81 -9.62 21.47
C LYS A 145 15.70 -11.14 21.34
N ALA A 146 15.14 -11.64 20.25
CA ALA A 146 15.09 -13.07 20.01
C ALA A 146 16.49 -13.64 19.75
N LEU A 147 17.33 -12.91 19.00
CA LEU A 147 18.69 -13.29 18.64
C LEU A 147 19.70 -13.19 19.80
N GLU A 148 19.36 -12.49 20.89
CA GLU A 148 20.13 -12.52 22.13
C GLU A 148 20.02 -13.85 22.88
N LEU A 149 18.98 -14.65 22.62
CA LEU A 149 18.84 -15.98 23.20
C LEU A 149 19.76 -16.99 22.50
N PRO A 150 20.26 -18.02 23.24
CA PRO A 150 20.98 -19.13 22.61
C PRO A 150 20.16 -19.85 21.54
N ASP A 151 18.84 -19.92 21.73
CA ASP A 151 17.87 -20.41 20.76
C ASP A 151 16.77 -19.35 20.56
N PRO A 152 16.77 -18.62 19.43
CA PRO A 152 15.75 -17.62 19.12
C PRO A 152 14.33 -18.16 19.00
N THR A 153 14.16 -19.47 18.79
CA THR A 153 12.83 -20.09 18.69
C THR A 153 12.10 -20.17 20.05
N GLU A 154 12.85 -20.06 21.15
CA GLU A 154 12.32 -20.00 22.51
C GLU A 154 11.78 -18.61 22.90
N PHE A 155 12.01 -17.59 22.08
CA PHE A 155 11.60 -16.22 22.38
C PHE A 155 10.07 -16.11 22.46
N MET A 156 9.59 -15.48 23.54
CA MET A 156 8.18 -15.21 23.80
C MET A 156 7.79 -13.86 23.20
N SER A 157 7.34 -13.87 21.93
CA SER A 157 6.96 -12.67 21.20
C SER A 157 5.49 -12.28 21.42
N ASN A 158 5.22 -10.99 21.36
CA ASN A 158 3.86 -10.45 21.30
C ASN A 158 3.63 -9.49 20.12
N LEU A 159 4.54 -9.46 19.16
CA LEU A 159 4.39 -8.61 17.99
C LEU A 159 3.37 -9.23 17.02
N PRO A 160 2.37 -8.47 16.52
CA PRO A 160 1.48 -8.97 15.49
C PRO A 160 2.22 -9.17 14.17
N VAL A 161 1.97 -10.31 13.52
CA VAL A 161 2.39 -10.59 12.14
C VAL A 161 1.18 -10.37 11.23
N HIS A 162 1.34 -9.58 10.18
CA HIS A 162 0.25 -9.20 9.27
C HIS A 162 0.20 -10.12 8.06
N GLN A 163 -1.01 -10.55 7.69
CA GLN A 163 -1.31 -11.23 6.44
C GLN A 163 -2.43 -10.46 5.75
N ASP A 164 -2.16 -9.93 4.56
CA ASP A 164 -3.12 -9.14 3.79
C ASP A 164 -3.36 -9.76 2.41
N GLY A 165 -4.61 -9.68 1.96
CA GLY A 165 -5.03 -10.14 0.63
C GLY A 165 -4.68 -9.10 -0.44
N SER A 166 -3.99 -9.53 -1.48
CA SER A 166 -3.64 -8.66 -2.62
C SER A 166 -4.89 -8.24 -3.39
N CYS A 167 -5.41 -7.05 -3.08
CA CYS A 167 -6.63 -6.50 -3.66
C CYS A 167 -7.89 -7.36 -3.39
N ASN A 168 -8.25 -7.52 -2.11
CA ASN A 168 -9.41 -8.30 -1.64
C ASN A 168 -10.70 -8.08 -2.46
N GLY A 169 -11.00 -6.84 -2.89
CA GLY A 169 -12.18 -6.56 -3.73
C GLY A 169 -12.16 -7.32 -5.06
N LEU A 170 -11.04 -7.32 -5.78
CA LEU A 170 -10.89 -8.09 -7.02
C LEU A 170 -10.83 -9.61 -6.76
N GLN A 171 -10.28 -10.04 -5.62
CA GLN A 171 -10.33 -11.45 -5.21
C GLN A 171 -11.80 -11.92 -5.09
N HIS A 172 -12.66 -11.14 -4.44
CA HIS A 172 -14.07 -11.48 -4.35
C HIS A 172 -14.78 -11.47 -5.71
N TYR A 173 -14.52 -10.48 -6.58
CA TYR A 173 -15.11 -10.49 -7.92
C TYR A 173 -14.65 -11.67 -8.78
N ALA A 174 -13.36 -12.00 -8.75
CA ALA A 174 -12.83 -13.16 -9.45
C ALA A 174 -13.48 -14.46 -8.93
N ALA A 175 -13.68 -14.59 -7.61
CA ALA A 175 -14.37 -15.73 -7.02
C ALA A 175 -15.85 -15.80 -7.43
N LEU A 176 -16.58 -14.67 -7.39
CA LEU A 176 -17.99 -14.59 -7.78
C LEU A 176 -18.19 -14.96 -9.26
N GLY A 177 -17.36 -14.41 -10.14
CA GLY A 177 -17.40 -14.70 -11.57
C GLY A 177 -16.74 -16.03 -11.97
N ARG A 178 -16.09 -16.72 -11.03
CA ARG A 178 -15.20 -17.87 -11.29
C ARG A 178 -14.18 -17.58 -12.41
N ASP A 179 -13.66 -16.35 -12.41
CA ASP A 179 -12.71 -15.87 -13.39
C ASP A 179 -11.32 -16.43 -13.09
N PHE A 180 -10.89 -17.42 -13.88
CA PHE A 180 -9.59 -18.05 -13.71
C PHE A 180 -8.44 -17.05 -13.88
N HIS A 181 -8.44 -16.27 -14.97
CA HIS A 181 -7.37 -15.30 -15.26
C HIS A 181 -7.38 -14.13 -14.28
N GLY A 182 -8.57 -13.66 -13.91
CA GLY A 182 -8.72 -12.69 -12.83
C GLY A 182 -8.17 -13.23 -11.52
N GLY A 183 -8.47 -14.50 -11.20
CA GLY A 183 -7.98 -15.21 -10.02
C GLY A 183 -6.47 -15.39 -9.99
N GLU A 184 -5.82 -15.68 -11.13
CA GLU A 184 -4.35 -15.70 -11.26
C GLU A 184 -3.75 -14.33 -10.94
N ALA A 185 -4.33 -13.25 -11.49
CA ALA A 185 -3.84 -11.89 -11.30
C ALA A 185 -3.90 -11.41 -9.84
N VAL A 186 -4.76 -12.00 -9.02
CA VAL A 186 -5.00 -11.63 -7.61
C VAL A 186 -4.68 -12.75 -6.62
N ASN A 187 -3.88 -13.73 -7.02
CA ASN A 187 -3.34 -14.79 -6.15
C ASN A 187 -4.38 -15.75 -5.56
N LEU A 188 -5.50 -16.00 -6.24
CA LEU A 188 -6.43 -17.08 -5.88
C LEU A 188 -5.99 -18.43 -6.44
N VAL A 189 -5.28 -18.42 -7.57
CA VAL A 189 -4.70 -19.63 -8.15
C VAL A 189 -3.30 -19.84 -7.55
N PRO A 190 -2.97 -21.05 -7.05
CA PRO A 190 -1.65 -21.34 -6.51
C PRO A 190 -0.55 -21.07 -7.54
N ALA A 191 0.49 -20.34 -7.13
CA ALA A 191 1.65 -20.03 -7.94
C ALA A 191 2.91 -19.97 -7.07
N GLU A 192 4.07 -20.27 -7.66
CA GLU A 192 5.36 -20.17 -6.96
C GLU A 192 5.71 -18.73 -6.56
N ARG A 193 5.28 -17.76 -7.39
CA ARG A 193 5.47 -16.34 -7.16
C ARG A 193 4.12 -15.63 -7.19
N GLY A 194 3.92 -14.75 -6.20
CA GLY A 194 2.72 -13.92 -6.14
C GLY A 194 2.65 -12.95 -7.34
N ALA A 195 1.50 -12.92 -7.98
CA ALA A 195 1.12 -11.92 -8.97
C ALA A 195 0.95 -10.54 -8.32
N ASP A 196 1.29 -9.50 -9.08
CA ASP A 196 1.11 -8.10 -8.72
C ASP A 196 0.17 -7.43 -9.71
N VAL A 197 -1.14 -7.52 -9.43
CA VAL A 197 -2.22 -6.97 -10.24
C VAL A 197 -1.96 -5.53 -10.70
N TYR A 198 -1.35 -4.72 -9.85
CA TYR A 198 -1.05 -3.32 -10.13
C TYR A 198 0.04 -3.16 -11.19
N THR A 199 1.07 -4.00 -11.14
CA THR A 199 2.13 -4.04 -12.16
C THR A 199 1.57 -4.58 -13.49
N GLY A 200 0.69 -5.60 -13.42
CA GLY A 200 -0.05 -6.09 -14.59
C GLY A 200 -0.83 -4.99 -15.30
N ILE A 201 -1.63 -4.21 -14.56
CA ILE A 201 -2.41 -3.09 -15.09
C ILE A 201 -1.50 -1.98 -15.62
N ALA A 202 -0.42 -1.65 -14.92
CA ALA A 202 0.54 -0.66 -15.40
C ALA A 202 1.14 -1.08 -16.77
N ASN A 203 1.43 -2.36 -16.96
CA ASN A 203 1.93 -2.88 -18.24
C ASN A 203 0.87 -2.86 -19.35
N VAL A 204 -0.39 -3.16 -19.03
CA VAL A 204 -1.52 -2.99 -19.98
C VAL A 204 -1.65 -1.52 -20.37
N LEU A 205 -1.63 -0.60 -19.40
CA LEU A 205 -1.70 0.84 -19.62
C LEU A 205 -0.54 1.34 -20.50
N LYS A 206 0.69 0.86 -20.27
CA LYS A 206 1.84 1.19 -21.13
C LYS A 206 1.60 0.80 -22.59
N ARG A 207 0.99 -0.37 -22.85
CA ARG A 207 0.65 -0.80 -24.21
C ARG A 207 -0.41 0.11 -24.85
N ILE A 208 -1.48 0.42 -24.12
CA ILE A 208 -2.52 1.36 -24.60
C ILE A 208 -1.91 2.72 -24.94
N VAL A 209 -1.09 3.26 -24.05
CA VAL A 209 -0.41 4.56 -24.23
C VAL A 209 0.54 4.51 -25.42
N ALA A 210 1.26 3.41 -25.64
CA ALA A 210 2.14 3.26 -26.79
C ALA A 210 1.38 3.26 -28.13
N GLU A 211 0.17 2.67 -28.17
CA GLU A 211 -0.69 2.75 -29.36
C GLU A 211 -1.24 4.16 -29.57
N ASP A 212 -1.70 4.83 -28.50
CA ASP A 212 -2.20 6.22 -28.57
C ASP A 212 -1.11 7.20 -29.03
N ILE A 213 0.17 6.95 -28.71
CA ILE A 213 1.31 7.78 -29.19
C ILE A 213 1.45 7.70 -30.72
N LYS A 214 1.15 6.57 -31.36
CA LYS A 214 1.27 6.42 -32.83
C LYS A 214 0.30 7.32 -33.59
N MET A 215 -0.74 7.81 -32.91
CA MET A 215 -1.73 8.72 -33.49
C MET A 215 -1.19 10.16 -33.70
N ILE A 216 0.09 10.42 -33.37
CA ILE A 216 0.71 11.75 -33.54
C ILE A 216 0.75 12.22 -35.00
N ASP A 217 0.80 11.29 -35.95
CA ASP A 217 0.82 11.57 -37.39
C ASP A 217 -0.58 11.53 -38.02
N SER A 218 -1.65 11.44 -37.21
CA SER A 218 -3.03 11.44 -37.70
C SER A 218 -3.43 12.80 -38.28
N GLU A 219 -4.25 12.80 -39.33
CA GLU A 219 -4.85 14.01 -39.89
C GLU A 219 -5.94 14.60 -38.97
N LEU A 220 -6.43 13.83 -37.99
CA LEU A 220 -7.44 14.26 -37.04
C LEU A 220 -6.81 14.99 -35.85
N GLU A 221 -7.24 16.23 -35.59
CA GLU A 221 -6.71 17.04 -34.49
C GLU A 221 -6.92 16.40 -33.10
N GLU A 222 -8.01 15.67 -32.92
CA GLU A 222 -8.33 14.96 -31.66
C GLU A 222 -7.34 13.82 -31.36
N ASP A 223 -6.94 13.08 -32.40
CA ASP A 223 -5.95 12.00 -32.32
C ASP A 223 -4.58 12.54 -31.94
N VAL A 224 -4.16 13.63 -32.60
CA VAL A 224 -2.89 14.33 -32.29
C VAL A 224 -2.91 14.87 -30.86
N ALA A 225 -4.06 15.39 -30.39
CA ALA A 225 -4.21 15.86 -29.02
C ALA A 225 -4.10 14.70 -28.01
N THR A 226 -4.68 13.54 -28.32
CA THR A 226 -4.59 12.33 -27.50
C THR A 226 -3.15 11.82 -27.44
N ALA A 227 -2.46 11.74 -28.57
CA ALA A 227 -1.05 11.36 -28.65
C ALA A 227 -0.15 12.25 -27.77
N LYS A 228 -0.38 13.57 -27.77
CA LYS A 228 0.37 14.51 -26.91
C LYS A 228 0.17 14.23 -25.41
N LEU A 229 -1.05 13.88 -24.99
CA LEU A 229 -1.33 13.50 -23.59
C LEU A 229 -0.69 12.14 -23.25
N ALA A 230 -0.72 11.20 -24.20
CA ALA A 230 -0.08 9.89 -24.09
C ALA A 230 1.44 10.01 -23.89
N MET A 231 2.11 10.83 -24.72
CA MET A 231 3.54 11.13 -24.58
C MET A 231 3.87 11.75 -23.23
N ALA A 232 3.02 12.66 -22.73
CA ALA A 232 3.24 13.34 -21.46
C ALA A 232 3.11 12.39 -20.25
N VAL A 233 2.22 11.40 -20.29
CA VAL A 233 2.05 10.44 -19.18
C VAL A 233 3.03 9.28 -19.24
N ALA A 234 3.45 8.85 -20.44
CA ALA A 234 4.29 7.67 -20.67
C ALA A 234 5.47 7.50 -19.67
N PRO A 235 6.29 8.52 -19.37
CA PRO A 235 7.43 8.35 -18.46
C PRO A 235 7.02 8.16 -16.99
N HIS A 236 5.77 8.42 -16.64
CA HIS A 236 5.26 8.35 -15.28
C HIS A 236 4.48 7.06 -14.97
N ILE A 237 4.24 6.21 -15.97
CA ILE A 237 3.45 4.99 -15.79
C ILE A 237 4.24 3.93 -15.04
N ASP A 238 3.86 3.69 -13.80
CA ASP A 238 4.35 2.60 -12.97
C ASP A 238 3.26 2.06 -12.04
N ARG A 239 3.63 1.06 -11.24
CA ARG A 239 2.77 0.49 -10.20
C ARG A 239 2.19 1.54 -9.26
N LYS A 240 3.01 2.50 -8.80
CA LYS A 240 2.61 3.51 -7.80
C LYS A 240 1.59 4.49 -8.36
N LEU A 241 1.66 4.82 -9.65
CA LEU A 241 0.68 5.68 -10.33
C LEU A 241 -0.72 5.05 -10.34
N VAL A 242 -0.82 3.76 -10.69
CA VAL A 242 -2.12 3.08 -10.89
C VAL A 242 -2.67 2.42 -9.63
N LYS A 243 -1.83 2.09 -8.64
CA LYS A 243 -2.20 1.31 -7.43
C LYS A 243 -3.47 1.83 -6.75
N GLN A 244 -3.53 3.13 -6.45
CA GLN A 244 -4.64 3.72 -5.72
C GLN A 244 -5.95 3.69 -6.53
N THR A 245 -5.88 4.03 -7.81
CA THR A 245 -7.04 4.02 -8.72
C THR A 245 -7.61 2.62 -8.89
N VAL A 246 -6.76 1.64 -9.14
CA VAL A 246 -7.17 0.23 -9.25
C VAL A 246 -7.81 -0.27 -7.95
N MET A 247 -7.14 -0.03 -6.81
CA MET A 247 -7.61 -0.50 -5.51
C MET A 247 -8.96 0.11 -5.11
N THR A 248 -9.23 1.35 -5.49
CA THR A 248 -10.47 2.04 -5.11
C THR A 248 -11.61 1.86 -6.12
N SER A 249 -11.30 1.47 -7.36
CA SER A 249 -12.31 1.27 -8.42
C SER A 249 -13.33 0.18 -8.07
N VAL A 250 -12.87 -0.93 -7.49
CA VAL A 250 -13.75 -2.02 -7.03
C VAL A 250 -14.66 -1.66 -5.85
N TYR A 251 -14.43 -0.51 -5.22
CA TYR A 251 -15.25 0.01 -4.12
C TYR A 251 -16.14 1.18 -4.56
N GLY A 252 -16.33 1.38 -5.87
CA GLY A 252 -17.25 2.38 -6.41
C GLY A 252 -16.66 3.78 -6.52
N VAL A 253 -15.33 3.92 -6.67
CA VAL A 253 -14.75 5.24 -6.98
C VAL A 253 -15.30 5.74 -8.32
N THR A 254 -15.70 7.00 -8.38
CA THR A 254 -16.13 7.61 -9.64
C THR A 254 -14.92 8.01 -10.49
N PHE A 255 -15.15 8.27 -11.77
CA PHE A 255 -14.11 8.79 -12.66
C PHE A 255 -13.43 10.05 -12.11
N ILE A 256 -14.19 10.96 -11.50
CA ILE A 256 -13.67 12.19 -10.89
C ILE A 256 -12.68 11.85 -9.76
N GLY A 257 -13.01 10.86 -8.92
CA GLY A 257 -12.12 10.38 -7.86
C GLY A 257 -10.88 9.69 -8.39
N ALA A 258 -11.02 8.83 -9.41
CA ALA A 258 -9.91 8.16 -10.08
C ALA A 258 -8.90 9.17 -10.67
N ARG A 259 -9.40 10.20 -11.38
CA ARG A 259 -8.59 11.31 -11.90
C ARG A 259 -7.85 12.04 -10.79
N GLU A 260 -8.52 12.39 -9.69
CA GLU A 260 -7.89 13.14 -8.59
C GLU A 260 -6.75 12.35 -7.93
N GLN A 261 -6.91 11.03 -7.80
CA GLN A 261 -5.86 10.15 -7.31
C GLN A 261 -4.63 10.15 -8.23
N ILE A 262 -4.83 10.00 -9.55
CA ILE A 262 -3.72 10.07 -10.52
C ILE A 262 -3.09 11.47 -10.54
N TYR A 263 -3.90 12.53 -10.51
CA TYR A 263 -3.42 13.91 -10.44
C TYR A 263 -2.51 14.13 -9.22
N SER A 264 -2.92 13.62 -8.05
CA SER A 264 -2.14 13.69 -6.82
C SER A 264 -0.80 12.96 -6.96
N ARG A 265 -0.79 11.77 -7.57
CA ARG A 265 0.44 10.98 -7.83
C ARG A 265 1.37 11.63 -8.84
N LEU A 266 0.85 12.32 -9.85
CA LEU A 266 1.66 13.11 -10.78
C LEU A 266 2.25 14.34 -10.09
N LYS A 267 1.46 15.00 -9.23
CA LYS A 267 1.90 16.15 -8.44
C LYS A 267 3.01 15.80 -7.44
N GLU A 268 2.94 14.64 -6.80
CA GLU A 268 4.00 14.13 -5.90
C GLU A 268 5.35 13.90 -6.60
N ARG A 269 5.35 13.79 -7.94
CA ARG A 269 6.54 13.57 -8.76
C ARG A 269 7.05 14.85 -9.44
N ASP A 270 6.46 16.00 -9.08
CA ASP A 270 6.66 17.28 -9.76
C ASP A 270 6.41 17.20 -11.28
N ALA A 271 5.60 16.23 -11.71
CA ALA A 271 5.30 16.03 -13.11
C ALA A 271 4.41 17.18 -13.60
N MET A 272 4.85 17.85 -14.68
CA MET A 272 4.20 19.03 -15.22
C MET A 272 4.03 20.12 -14.15
N GLU A 273 5.08 20.41 -13.36
CA GLU A 273 5.04 21.41 -12.27
C GLU A 273 4.53 22.78 -12.75
N ASP A 274 5.05 23.24 -13.87
CA ASP A 274 4.77 24.57 -14.44
C ASP A 274 3.44 24.66 -15.20
N ASN A 275 2.72 23.55 -15.38
CA ASN A 275 1.50 23.53 -16.19
C ASN A 275 0.40 22.68 -15.54
N GLU A 276 -0.30 23.29 -14.58
CA GLU A 276 -1.41 22.65 -13.85
C GLU A 276 -2.55 22.21 -14.77
N GLN A 277 -2.84 22.97 -15.83
CA GLN A 277 -3.87 22.62 -16.81
C GLN A 277 -3.47 21.38 -17.61
N LEU A 278 -2.20 21.27 -18.01
CA LEU A 278 -1.68 20.06 -18.66
C LEU A 278 -1.75 18.86 -17.71
N ARG A 279 -1.32 19.01 -16.43
CA ARG A 279 -1.43 17.93 -15.44
C ARG A 279 -2.88 17.47 -15.27
N TYR A 280 -3.84 18.40 -15.24
CA TYR A 280 -5.25 18.07 -15.18
C TYR A 280 -5.70 17.26 -16.40
N ARG A 281 -5.37 17.69 -17.62
CA ARG A 281 -5.69 16.96 -18.87
C ARG A 281 -5.03 15.58 -18.93
N VAL A 282 -3.76 15.49 -18.55
CA VAL A 282 -3.01 14.23 -18.47
C VAL A 282 -3.62 13.29 -17.44
N SER A 283 -4.03 13.80 -16.28
CA SER A 283 -4.71 12.98 -15.26
C SER A 283 -6.06 12.43 -15.73
N ASN A 284 -6.81 13.20 -16.53
CA ASN A 284 -8.07 12.74 -17.13
C ASN A 284 -7.82 11.59 -18.11
N TYR A 285 -6.89 11.80 -19.04
CA TYR A 285 -6.51 10.79 -20.02
C TYR A 285 -6.03 9.51 -19.34
N ALA A 286 -5.09 9.63 -18.41
CA ALA A 286 -4.51 8.51 -17.68
C ALA A 286 -5.55 7.75 -16.84
N ALA A 287 -6.50 8.46 -16.20
CA ALA A 287 -7.58 7.82 -15.45
C ALA A 287 -8.48 6.99 -16.36
N ARG A 288 -8.85 7.55 -17.52
CA ARG A 288 -9.67 6.84 -18.50
C ARG A 288 -8.99 5.57 -18.98
N ARG A 289 -7.74 5.69 -19.45
CA ARG A 289 -6.96 4.54 -19.93
C ARG A 289 -6.63 3.51 -18.84
N THR A 290 -6.50 3.94 -17.58
CA THR A 290 -6.32 3.02 -16.45
C THR A 290 -7.58 2.20 -16.20
N LEU A 291 -8.76 2.81 -16.27
CA LEU A 291 -10.03 2.10 -16.14
C LEU A 291 -10.29 1.17 -17.34
N ASP A 292 -9.93 1.59 -18.55
CA ASP A 292 -9.96 0.73 -19.74
C ASP A 292 -9.05 -0.50 -19.54
N ALA A 293 -7.82 -0.30 -19.06
CA ALA A 293 -6.88 -1.37 -18.75
C ALA A 293 -7.42 -2.34 -17.68
N LEU A 294 -8.07 -1.82 -16.63
CA LEU A 294 -8.71 -2.62 -15.59
C LEU A 294 -9.85 -3.47 -16.16
N ASN A 295 -10.74 -2.86 -16.96
CA ASN A 295 -11.88 -3.54 -17.57
C ASN A 295 -11.45 -4.61 -18.58
N ASN A 296 -10.35 -4.39 -19.29
CA ASN A 296 -9.79 -5.38 -20.21
C ASN A 296 -9.22 -6.60 -19.45
N MET A 297 -8.67 -6.38 -18.26
CA MET A 297 -8.07 -7.45 -17.46
C MET A 297 -9.10 -8.20 -16.59
N PHE A 298 -10.18 -7.53 -16.20
CA PHE A 298 -11.23 -8.09 -15.34
C PHE A 298 -12.63 -7.87 -15.93
N SER A 299 -12.86 -8.40 -17.14
CA SER A 299 -14.15 -8.30 -17.82
C SER A 299 -15.29 -8.91 -16.98
N ASN A 300 -15.07 -10.07 -16.36
CA ASN A 300 -16.07 -10.70 -15.50
C ASN A 300 -16.43 -9.83 -14.30
N ALA A 301 -15.44 -9.19 -13.66
CA ALA A 301 -15.71 -8.28 -12.54
C ALA A 301 -16.57 -7.09 -13.00
N ARG A 302 -16.28 -6.53 -14.18
CA ARG A 302 -17.08 -5.46 -14.79
C ARG A 302 -18.52 -5.92 -15.03
N ASP A 303 -18.70 -7.10 -15.58
CA ASP A 303 -20.04 -7.61 -15.92
C ASP A 303 -20.87 -7.90 -14.65
N VAL A 304 -20.24 -8.42 -13.59
CA VAL A 304 -20.88 -8.57 -12.27
C VAL A 304 -21.23 -7.19 -11.66
N MET A 305 -20.32 -6.22 -11.74
CA MET A 305 -20.57 -4.85 -11.26
C MET A 305 -21.73 -4.19 -12.01
N ALA A 306 -21.81 -4.36 -13.33
CA ALA A 306 -22.89 -3.82 -14.15
C ALA A 306 -24.23 -4.46 -13.78
N TRP A 307 -24.28 -5.78 -13.65
CA TRP A 307 -25.49 -6.49 -13.24
C TRP A 307 -25.99 -6.05 -11.85
N LEU A 308 -25.09 -5.90 -10.88
CA LEU A 308 -25.44 -5.41 -9.53
C LEU A 308 -25.94 -3.96 -9.53
N ALA A 309 -25.51 -3.13 -10.48
CA ALA A 309 -25.92 -1.73 -10.57
C ALA A 309 -27.29 -1.55 -11.26
N GLU A 310 -27.69 -2.50 -12.11
CA GLU A 310 -29.00 -2.52 -12.77
C GLU A 310 -30.11 -3.09 -11.87
N CYS A 311 -29.76 -3.96 -10.93
CA CYS A 311 -30.70 -4.58 -9.98
C CYS A 311 -31.08 -3.65 -8.82
#